data_AF-A0A9Q9EQY2-F1
#
_entry.id   AF-A0A9Q9EQY2-F1
#
_cell.length_a   1.000
_cell.length_b   1.000
_cell.length_c   1.000
_cell.angle_alpha   90.00
_cell.angle_beta   90.00
_cell.angle_gamma   90.00
#
_symmetry.space_group_name_H-M   'P 1'
#
loop_
_entity.id
_entity.type
_entity.pdbx_description
1 polymer ?
#
loop_
_entity_poly.entity_id
_entity_poly.type
_entity_poly.pdbx_seq_one_letter_code
_entity_poly.pdbx_strand_id
1 'polypeptide(L)'
;MPFMELPGELRNRIYRLVRSLPERVIITETGYDRPKILAVSKTVRKEALSIYYLENKFYSRICHFDYSHMARFFDGVAMLEDQGVTPHAVPVSRRVSWEAPKWGNLLLWLKRHHLQDCTTRAATTENLLKKRHSVEFGLIAGMFAMTKGRRGRQSWNIVEGVLTEQRQILVVANVAWAED
;
A
#
# COMPACT_ATOMS: atom_id res chain seq x y z
N MET A 1 2.41 -36.73 -11.25
CA MET A 1 1.85 -35.53 -11.94
C MET A 1 2.99 -35.02 -12.83
N PRO A 2 2.91 -35.18 -14.15
CA PRO A 2 4.05 -35.03 -15.07
C PRO A 2 4.77 -33.68 -14.96
N PHE A 3 4.03 -32.62 -14.60
CA PHE A 3 4.60 -31.28 -14.37
C PHE A 3 5.65 -31.23 -13.25
N MET A 4 5.48 -32.02 -12.18
CA MET A 4 6.41 -32.02 -11.04
C MET A 4 7.70 -32.80 -11.33
N GLU A 5 7.75 -33.56 -12.42
CA GLU A 5 8.94 -34.28 -12.90
C GLU A 5 9.90 -33.34 -13.65
N LEU A 6 9.45 -32.16 -14.05
CA LEU A 6 10.31 -31.13 -14.62
C LEU A 6 11.30 -30.61 -13.56
N PRO A 7 12.56 -30.31 -13.90
CA PRO A 7 13.47 -29.58 -13.03
C PRO A 7 12.87 -28.25 -12.54
N GLY A 8 13.23 -27.85 -11.30
CA GLY A 8 12.70 -26.64 -10.68
C GLY A 8 12.93 -25.37 -11.50
N GLU A 9 14.03 -25.30 -12.26
CA GLU A 9 14.33 -24.19 -13.16
C GLU A 9 13.30 -24.05 -14.30
N LEU A 10 12.88 -25.17 -14.88
CA LEU A 10 11.84 -25.20 -15.90
C LEU A 10 10.48 -24.82 -15.31
N ARG A 11 10.16 -25.33 -14.11
CA ARG A 11 8.93 -24.94 -13.38
C ARG A 11 8.91 -23.43 -13.10
N ASN A 12 10.01 -22.86 -12.63
CA ASN A 12 10.16 -21.42 -12.40
C ASN A 12 9.96 -20.61 -13.69
N ARG A 13 10.52 -21.08 -14.80
CA ARG A 13 10.30 -20.43 -16.11
C ARG A 13 8.84 -20.44 -16.52
N ILE A 14 8.13 -21.55 -16.28
CA ILE A 14 6.68 -21.64 -16.51
C ILE A 14 5.93 -20.68 -15.57
N TYR A 15 6.25 -20.65 -14.27
CA TYR A 15 5.61 -19.72 -13.32
C TYR A 15 5.73 -18.26 -13.76
N ARG A 16 6.90 -17.85 -14.29
CA ARG A 16 7.12 -16.50 -14.83
C ARG A 16 6.35 -16.20 -16.12
N LEU A 17 6.03 -17.22 -16.91
CA LEU A 17 5.17 -17.06 -18.09
C LEU A 17 3.71 -16.85 -17.69
N VAL A 18 3.30 -17.30 -16.48
CA VAL A 18 1.98 -17.01 -15.91
C VAL A 18 1.95 -15.63 -15.24
N ARG A 19 2.74 -14.67 -15.74
CA ARG A 19 2.53 -13.26 -15.42
C ARG A 19 1.15 -12.86 -15.88
N SER A 20 0.36 -12.32 -14.96
CA SER A 20 -0.93 -11.73 -15.28
C SER A 20 -0.71 -10.64 -16.34
N LEU A 21 -1.31 -10.80 -17.52
CA LEU A 21 -1.75 -9.68 -18.35
C LEU A 21 -3.02 -9.15 -17.67
N PRO A 22 -3.11 -7.87 -17.29
CA PRO A 22 -2.38 -6.70 -17.80
C PRO A 22 -1.00 -6.44 -17.15
N GLU A 23 -0.24 -5.47 -17.70
CA GLU A 23 1.12 -5.05 -17.26
C GLU A 23 1.29 -4.86 -15.74
N ARG A 24 0.20 -4.63 -15.01
CA ARG A 24 0.14 -4.48 -13.55
C ARG A 24 -1.10 -5.15 -12.98
N VAL A 25 -0.96 -5.84 -11.85
CA VAL A 25 -2.09 -6.36 -11.06
C VAL A 25 -2.74 -5.20 -10.30
N ILE A 26 -4.04 -4.99 -10.53
CA ILE A 26 -4.79 -3.90 -9.89
C ILE A 26 -5.35 -4.37 -8.55
N ILE A 27 -4.97 -3.69 -7.48
CA ILE A 27 -5.48 -3.90 -6.13
C ILE A 27 -6.66 -2.96 -5.90
N THR A 28 -7.84 -3.55 -5.70
CA THR A 28 -9.10 -2.86 -5.44
C THR A 28 -9.60 -3.14 -4.02
N GLU A 29 -10.69 -2.48 -3.63
CA GLU A 29 -11.39 -2.70 -2.37
C GLU A 29 -11.94 -4.13 -2.22
N THR A 30 -12.26 -4.78 -3.33
CA THR A 30 -12.76 -6.17 -3.37
C THR A 30 -11.63 -7.20 -3.45
N GLY A 31 -10.37 -6.75 -3.55
CA GLY A 31 -9.20 -7.59 -3.71
C GLY A 31 -8.55 -7.42 -5.08
N TYR A 32 -7.90 -8.48 -5.56
CA TYR A 32 -7.19 -8.52 -6.83
C TYR A 32 -7.17 -9.96 -7.38
N ASP A 33 -7.07 -10.06 -8.69
CA ASP A 33 -7.01 -11.35 -9.35
C ASP A 33 -5.68 -12.05 -9.11
N ARG A 34 -5.77 -13.28 -8.60
CA ARG A 34 -4.63 -14.17 -8.45
C ARG A 34 -4.64 -15.17 -9.61
N PRO A 35 -3.47 -15.47 -10.20
CA PRO A 35 -3.41 -16.42 -11.29
C PRO A 35 -3.80 -17.82 -10.78
N LYS A 36 -4.59 -18.53 -11.60
CA LYS A 36 -5.13 -19.86 -11.26
C LYS A 36 -4.04 -20.87 -10.90
N ILE A 37 -2.80 -20.68 -11.36
CA ILE A 37 -1.66 -21.52 -11.02
C ILE A 37 -1.40 -21.58 -9.50
N LEU A 38 -1.67 -20.49 -8.77
CA LEU A 38 -1.55 -20.45 -7.30
C LEU A 38 -2.65 -21.26 -6.60
N ALA A 39 -3.69 -21.69 -7.32
CA ALA A 39 -4.79 -22.49 -6.79
C ALA A 39 -4.62 -24.01 -7.04
N VAL A 40 -3.71 -24.43 -7.92
CA VAL A 40 -3.63 -25.82 -8.42
C VAL A 40 -3.25 -26.82 -7.33
N SER A 41 -2.14 -26.60 -6.61
CA SER A 41 -1.68 -27.50 -5.55
C SER A 41 -0.85 -26.75 -4.50
N LYS A 42 -0.70 -27.34 -3.30
CA LYS A 42 0.13 -26.77 -2.22
C LYS A 42 1.59 -26.61 -2.66
N THR A 43 2.13 -27.58 -3.39
CA THR A 43 3.52 -27.56 -3.87
C THR A 43 3.74 -26.47 -4.91
N VAL A 44 2.88 -26.41 -5.94
CA VAL A 44 2.95 -25.36 -6.97
C VAL A 44 2.80 -23.98 -6.34
N ARG A 45 1.86 -23.82 -5.40
CA ARG A 45 1.70 -22.57 -4.66
C ARG A 45 2.99 -22.18 -3.93
N LYS A 46 3.61 -23.10 -3.18
CA LYS A 46 4.83 -22.82 -2.42
C LYS A 46 5.99 -22.36 -3.32
N GLU A 47 6.10 -22.93 -4.52
CA GLU A 47 7.16 -22.55 -5.47
C GLU A 47 6.85 -21.24 -6.23
N ALA A 48 5.60 -21.05 -6.66
CA ALA A 48 5.22 -19.96 -7.55
C ALA A 48 4.88 -18.65 -6.81
N LEU A 49 4.56 -18.72 -5.51
CA LEU A 49 4.04 -17.57 -4.76
C LEU A 49 5.07 -16.44 -4.62
N SER A 50 6.33 -16.77 -4.31
CA SER A 50 7.39 -15.75 -4.21
C SER A 50 7.67 -15.09 -5.56
N ILE A 51 7.77 -15.89 -6.62
CA ILE A 51 7.90 -15.40 -8.00
C ILE A 51 6.74 -14.45 -8.34
N TYR A 52 5.50 -14.83 -8.00
CA TYR A 52 4.34 -13.99 -8.27
C TYR A 52 4.42 -12.63 -7.58
N TYR A 53 4.63 -12.57 -6.26
CA TYR A 53 4.62 -11.30 -5.53
C TYR A 53 5.87 -10.45 -5.76
N LEU A 54 7.03 -11.06 -6.05
CA LEU A 54 8.28 -10.32 -6.21
C LEU A 54 8.53 -9.86 -7.66
N GLU A 55 8.05 -10.61 -8.66
CA GLU A 55 8.29 -10.29 -10.08
C GLU A 55 7.11 -9.57 -10.76
N ASN A 56 5.88 -9.65 -10.22
CA ASN A 56 4.75 -8.88 -10.76
C ASN A 56 4.70 -7.47 -10.18
N LYS A 57 4.30 -6.50 -11.02
CA LYS A 57 4.03 -5.13 -10.58
C LYS A 57 2.60 -5.02 -10.11
N PHE A 58 2.40 -4.45 -8.93
CA PHE A 58 1.08 -4.15 -8.40
C PHE A 58 0.79 -2.66 -8.51
N TYR A 59 -0.48 -2.31 -8.70
CA TYR A 59 -0.94 -0.93 -8.74
C TYR A 59 -2.20 -0.76 -7.93
N SER A 60 -2.31 0.35 -7.23
CA SER A 60 -3.56 0.73 -6.60
C SER A 60 -3.84 2.22 -6.70
N ARG A 61 -5.12 2.54 -6.89
CA ARG A 61 -5.65 3.87 -6.72
C ARG A 61 -6.26 3.98 -5.32
N ILE A 62 -5.88 5.01 -4.59
CA ILE A 62 -6.43 5.36 -3.28
C ILE A 62 -7.39 6.52 -3.52
N CYS A 63 -8.69 6.29 -3.34
CA CYS A 63 -9.74 7.29 -3.48
C CYS A 63 -10.19 7.77 -2.11
N HIS A 64 -10.61 9.04 -1.99
CA HIS A 64 -11.11 9.61 -0.74
C HIS A 64 -10.16 9.40 0.46
N PHE A 65 -8.85 9.25 0.20
CA PHE A 65 -7.84 8.88 1.19
C PHE A 65 -8.08 7.56 1.92
N ASP A 66 -8.98 6.69 1.45
CA ASP A 66 -9.18 5.36 2.03
C ASP A 66 -8.01 4.42 1.69
N TYR A 67 -7.25 4.06 2.71
CA TYR A 67 -6.11 3.15 2.62
C TYR A 67 -6.45 1.71 3.05
N SER A 68 -7.71 1.42 3.37
CA SER A 68 -8.14 0.16 3.96
C SER A 68 -7.80 -1.07 3.11
N HIS A 69 -7.99 -1.01 1.79
CA HIS A 69 -7.67 -2.10 0.86
C HIS A 69 -6.17 -2.32 0.74
N MET A 70 -5.38 -1.25 0.78
CA MET A 70 -3.92 -1.35 0.74
C MET A 70 -3.36 -1.94 2.02
N ALA A 71 -3.91 -1.59 3.18
CA ALA A 71 -3.55 -2.23 4.43
C ALA A 71 -3.88 -3.72 4.39
N ARG A 72 -5.11 -4.11 4.01
CA ARG A 72 -5.49 -5.53 3.85
C ARG A 72 -4.55 -6.29 2.90
N PHE A 73 -4.15 -5.66 1.80
CA PHE A 73 -3.17 -6.25 0.88
C PHE A 73 -1.85 -6.54 1.59
N PHE A 74 -1.29 -5.56 2.30
CA PHE A 74 -0.01 -5.71 2.97
C PHE A 74 -0.06 -6.63 4.19
N ASP A 75 -1.16 -6.67 4.93
CA ASP A 75 -1.39 -7.63 6.00
C ASP A 75 -1.37 -9.06 5.43
N GLY A 76 -2.07 -9.26 4.31
CA GLY A 76 -2.06 -10.54 3.59
C GLY A 76 -0.68 -10.93 3.06
N VAL A 77 0.15 -9.96 2.66
CA VAL A 77 1.53 -10.21 2.24
C VAL A 77 2.44 -10.51 3.43
N ALA A 78 2.24 -9.86 4.59
CA ALA A 78 3.01 -10.13 5.80
C ALA A 78 2.83 -11.59 6.26
N MET A 79 1.65 -12.18 6.05
CA MET A 79 1.40 -13.60 6.33
C MET A 79 2.16 -14.58 5.41
N LEU A 80 2.91 -14.07 4.42
CA LEU A 80 3.68 -14.86 3.45
C LEU A 80 5.20 -14.78 3.70
N GLU A 81 5.62 -14.21 4.83
CA GLU A 81 7.02 -14.05 5.18
C GLU A 81 7.77 -15.40 5.24
N ASP A 82 7.16 -16.43 5.84
CA ASP A 82 7.68 -17.81 5.86
C ASP A 82 7.83 -18.45 4.46
N GLN A 83 7.20 -17.85 3.44
CA GLN A 83 7.30 -18.25 2.04
C GLN A 83 8.26 -17.36 1.25
N GLY A 84 9.07 -16.55 1.93
CA GLY A 84 10.08 -15.68 1.35
C GLY A 84 9.53 -14.39 0.74
N VAL A 85 8.30 -13.98 1.11
CA VAL A 85 7.69 -12.74 0.61
C VAL A 85 7.53 -11.76 1.76
N THR A 86 8.24 -10.64 1.69
CA THR A 86 8.09 -9.55 2.65
C THR A 86 7.34 -8.37 2.04
N PRO A 87 6.50 -7.64 2.81
CA PRO A 87 5.77 -6.48 2.30
C PRO A 87 6.63 -5.42 1.62
N HIS A 88 7.88 -5.26 2.07
CA HIS A 88 8.82 -4.28 1.53
C HIS A 88 9.44 -4.69 0.19
N ALA A 89 9.47 -5.98 -0.13
CA ALA A 89 10.01 -6.50 -1.38
C ALA A 89 8.99 -6.49 -2.53
N VAL A 90 7.68 -6.40 -2.23
CA VAL A 90 6.62 -6.38 -3.24
C VAL A 90 6.58 -5.04 -3.97
N PRO A 91 6.74 -5.00 -5.31
CA PRO A 91 6.77 -3.75 -6.06
C PRO A 91 5.35 -3.23 -6.29
N VAL A 92 4.90 -2.33 -5.41
CA VAL A 92 3.58 -1.69 -5.48
C VAL A 92 3.69 -0.21 -5.85
N SER A 93 3.05 0.18 -6.94
CA SER A 93 2.81 1.58 -7.31
C SER A 93 1.47 2.06 -6.75
N ARG A 94 1.41 3.30 -6.24
CA ARG A 94 0.18 3.86 -5.66
C ARG A 94 -0.11 5.23 -6.26
N ARG A 95 -1.38 5.54 -6.49
CA ARG A 95 -1.84 6.87 -6.87
C ARG A 95 -2.97 7.30 -5.95
N VAL A 96 -2.77 8.41 -5.24
CA VAL A 96 -3.83 9.02 -4.42
C VAL A 96 -4.65 9.96 -5.30
N SER A 97 -5.97 9.78 -5.30
CA SER A 97 -6.94 10.71 -5.86
C SER A 97 -7.17 11.84 -4.88
N TRP A 98 -7.15 13.07 -5.39
CA TRP A 98 -7.36 14.29 -4.61
C TRP A 98 -8.79 14.83 -4.76
N GLU A 99 -9.63 14.11 -5.50
CA GLU A 99 -11.06 14.37 -5.68
C GLU A 99 -11.82 13.89 -4.45
N ALA A 100 -12.71 14.74 -3.93
CA ALA A 100 -13.56 14.47 -2.76
C ALA A 100 -12.79 13.84 -1.59
N PRO A 101 -11.75 14.51 -1.05
CA PRO A 101 -10.99 13.99 0.08
C PRO A 101 -11.89 13.83 1.32
N LYS A 102 -11.64 12.78 2.11
CA LYS A 102 -12.33 12.56 3.39
C LYS A 102 -11.36 12.64 4.55
N TRP A 103 -11.68 13.48 5.52
CA TRP A 103 -10.82 13.72 6.66
C TRP A 103 -10.71 12.47 7.53
N GLY A 104 -11.83 11.81 7.83
CA GLY A 104 -11.84 10.58 8.62
C GLY A 104 -10.92 9.49 8.06
N ASN A 105 -10.90 9.35 6.73
CA ASN A 105 -10.04 8.38 6.04
C ASN A 105 -8.56 8.75 6.13
N LEU A 106 -8.21 10.01 5.90
CA LEU A 106 -6.83 10.50 6.06
C LEU A 106 -6.35 10.31 7.51
N LEU A 107 -7.18 10.64 8.50
CA LEU A 107 -6.86 10.52 9.92
C LEU A 107 -6.64 9.04 10.30
N LEU A 108 -7.49 8.13 9.83
CA LEU A 108 -7.30 6.69 10.01
C LEU A 108 -6.00 6.20 9.38
N TRP A 109 -5.66 6.68 8.18
CA TRP A 109 -4.42 6.31 7.52
C TRP A 109 -3.19 6.83 8.31
N LEU A 110 -3.24 8.08 8.78
CA LEU A 110 -2.21 8.67 9.65
C LEU A 110 -2.06 7.90 10.96
N LYS A 111 -3.16 7.41 11.54
CA LYS A 111 -3.16 6.54 12.74
C LYS A 111 -2.41 5.25 12.50
N ARG A 112 -2.75 4.53 11.44
CA ARG A 112 -2.04 3.29 11.09
C ARG A 112 -0.57 3.54 10.80
N HIS A 113 -0.27 4.65 10.10
CA HIS A 113 1.11 5.07 9.87
C HIS A 113 1.85 5.39 11.18
N HIS A 114 1.22 6.02 12.17
CA HIS A 114 1.82 6.26 13.49
C HIS A 114 2.08 4.95 14.25
N LEU A 115 1.12 4.02 14.21
CA LEU A 115 1.20 2.72 14.90
C LEU A 115 2.08 1.68 14.19
N GLN A 116 2.67 2.02 13.04
CA GLN A 116 3.42 1.10 12.18
C GLN A 116 2.57 -0.05 11.61
N ASP A 117 1.25 0.11 11.63
CA ASP A 117 0.24 -0.77 11.05
C ASP A 117 0.07 -0.55 9.53
N CYS A 118 1.06 0.08 8.90
CA CYS A 118 1.16 0.30 7.46
C CYS A 118 2.62 0.12 7.02
N THR A 119 2.87 -0.81 6.10
CA THR A 119 4.22 -1.13 5.58
C THR A 119 4.71 -0.14 4.51
N THR A 120 3.91 0.88 4.17
CA THR A 120 4.30 1.92 3.21
C THR A 120 5.51 2.69 3.71
N ARG A 121 6.61 2.64 2.94
CA ARG A 121 7.67 3.65 3.02
C ARG A 121 7.03 5.00 2.64
N ALA A 122 6.79 5.85 3.61
CA ALA A 122 6.49 7.25 3.36
C ALA A 122 7.71 7.86 2.65
N ALA A 123 7.51 8.36 1.43
CA ALA A 123 8.50 9.20 0.81
C ALA A 123 8.72 10.44 1.70
N THR A 124 9.96 10.89 1.82
CA THR A 124 10.28 12.08 2.62
C THR A 124 9.56 13.29 2.04
N THR A 125 9.02 14.13 2.90
CA THR A 125 8.30 15.38 2.55
C THR A 125 9.10 16.22 1.55
N GLU A 126 10.42 16.28 1.69
CA GLU A 126 11.33 16.98 0.79
C GLU A 126 11.33 16.40 -0.65
N ASN A 127 11.36 15.07 -0.80
CA ASN A 127 11.33 14.42 -2.11
C ASN A 127 9.95 14.48 -2.77
N LEU A 128 8.90 14.61 -1.96
CA LEU A 128 7.53 14.75 -2.40
C LEU A 128 7.25 16.19 -2.90
N LEU A 129 7.69 17.21 -2.16
CA LEU A 129 7.51 18.62 -2.52
C LEU A 129 8.23 19.00 -3.83
N LYS A 130 9.35 18.35 -4.16
CA LYS A 130 10.04 18.51 -5.46
C LYS A 130 9.23 18.00 -6.66
N LYS A 131 8.19 17.18 -6.44
CA LYS A 131 7.40 16.53 -7.52
C LYS A 131 6.03 17.17 -7.73
N ARG A 132 5.50 17.89 -6.74
CA ARG A 132 4.19 18.54 -6.82
C ARG A 132 4.15 19.76 -5.89
N HIS A 133 3.92 20.92 -6.50
CA HIS A 133 3.81 22.20 -5.79
C HIS A 133 2.34 22.55 -5.53
N SER A 134 1.73 21.90 -4.54
CA SER A 134 0.42 22.33 -4.01
C SER A 134 0.48 22.41 -2.49
N VAL A 135 -0.05 23.49 -1.92
CA VAL A 135 -0.07 23.74 -0.47
C VAL A 135 -0.70 22.57 0.28
N GLU A 136 -1.86 22.10 -0.20
CA GLU A 136 -2.57 20.93 0.32
C GLU A 136 -1.68 19.68 0.41
N PHE A 137 -0.94 19.39 -0.67
CA PHE A 137 -0.01 18.27 -0.69
C PHE A 137 1.13 18.43 0.31
N GLY A 138 1.69 19.64 0.43
CA GLY A 138 2.73 19.94 1.42
C GLY A 138 2.24 19.76 2.86
N LEU A 139 1.02 20.18 3.15
CA LEU A 139 0.38 19.99 4.45
C LEU A 139 0.23 18.51 4.79
N ILE A 140 -0.35 17.71 3.89
CA ILE A 140 -0.52 16.26 4.10
C ILE A 140 0.82 15.55 4.24
N ALA A 141 1.81 15.89 3.40
CA ALA A 141 3.15 15.34 3.51
C ALA A 141 3.83 15.73 4.84
N GLY A 142 3.57 16.93 5.36
CA GLY A 142 3.97 17.37 6.70
C GLY A 142 3.30 16.56 7.81
N MET A 143 2.00 16.27 7.70
CA MET A 143 1.26 15.40 8.64
C MET A 143 1.87 13.99 8.71
N PHE A 144 2.22 13.39 7.57
CA PHE A 144 2.90 12.09 7.54
C PHE A 144 4.31 12.13 8.17
N ALA A 145 5.08 13.20 7.95
CA ALA A 145 6.38 13.36 8.60
C ALA A 145 6.25 13.56 10.11
N MET A 146 5.27 14.36 10.55
CA MET A 146 4.98 14.62 11.95
C MET A 146 4.58 13.34 12.67
N THR A 147 3.64 12.56 12.11
CA THR A 147 3.27 11.25 12.66
C THR A 147 4.46 10.30 12.73
N LYS A 148 5.34 10.28 11.72
CA LYS A 148 6.58 9.48 11.73
C LYS A 148 7.54 9.89 12.86
N GLY A 149 7.74 11.19 13.06
CA GLY A 149 8.69 11.71 14.05
C GLY A 149 8.27 11.49 15.51
N ARG A 150 6.96 11.27 15.75
CA ARG A 150 6.37 11.08 17.08
C ARG A 150 6.13 9.61 17.45
N ARG A 151 6.37 8.67 16.52
CA ARG A 151 6.21 7.22 16.74
C ARG A 151 6.93 6.75 18.00
N GLY A 152 6.23 5.99 18.84
CA GLY A 152 6.78 5.42 20.08
C GLY A 152 7.15 6.44 21.16
N ARG A 153 6.99 7.75 20.91
CA ARG A 153 7.32 8.84 21.85
C ARG A 153 6.07 9.53 22.40
N GLN A 154 4.97 9.52 21.64
CA GLN A 154 3.72 10.15 22.02
C GLN A 154 2.54 9.23 21.73
N SER A 155 1.49 9.34 22.53
CA SER A 155 0.25 8.62 22.31
C SER A 155 -0.49 9.18 21.09
N TRP A 156 -1.27 8.32 20.43
CA TRP A 156 -2.08 8.72 19.27
C TRP A 156 -3.00 9.90 19.61
N ASN A 157 -3.61 9.92 20.80
CA ASN A 157 -4.54 10.98 21.20
C ASN A 157 -3.92 12.39 21.14
N ILE A 158 -2.63 12.52 21.52
CA ILE A 158 -1.91 13.80 21.43
C ILE A 158 -1.66 14.17 19.96
N VAL A 159 -1.23 13.20 19.15
CA VAL A 159 -0.96 13.40 17.72
C VAL A 159 -2.25 13.77 16.98
N GLU A 160 -3.36 13.11 17.29
CA GLU A 160 -4.69 13.34 16.74
C GLU A 160 -5.22 14.74 17.06
N GLY A 161 -5.02 15.23 18.29
CA GLY A 161 -5.37 16.61 18.66
C GLY A 161 -4.68 17.63 17.74
N VAL A 162 -3.36 17.51 17.57
CA VAL A 162 -2.58 18.40 16.69
C VAL A 162 -3.02 18.29 15.22
N LEU A 163 -3.29 17.08 14.72
CA LEU A 163 -3.78 16.88 13.35
C LEU A 163 -5.16 17.51 13.13
N THR A 164 -6.03 17.40 14.13
CA THR A 164 -7.38 17.96 14.07
C THR A 164 -7.36 19.48 13.98
N GLU A 165 -6.47 20.15 14.72
CA GLU A 165 -6.24 21.59 14.57
C GLU A 165 -5.74 21.95 13.16
N GLN A 166 -4.85 21.13 12.60
CA GLN A 166 -4.34 21.32 11.23
C GLN A 166 -5.40 21.10 10.14
N ARG A 167 -6.52 20.42 10.44
CA ARG A 167 -7.65 20.26 9.49
C ARG A 167 -8.16 21.61 8.99
N GLN A 168 -8.22 22.63 9.85
CA GLN A 168 -8.71 23.95 9.46
C GLN A 168 -7.86 24.58 8.35
N ILE A 169 -6.54 24.35 8.40
CA ILE A 169 -5.61 24.83 7.36
C ILE A 169 -5.83 24.07 6.05
N LEU A 170 -6.14 22.76 6.12
CA LEU A 170 -6.52 21.98 4.93
C LEU A 170 -7.83 22.46 4.32
N VAL A 171 -8.83 22.81 5.14
CA VAL A 171 -10.11 23.35 4.66
C VAL A 171 -9.93 24.69 3.94
N VAL A 172 -9.06 25.57 4.47
CA VAL A 172 -8.72 26.83 3.79
C VAL A 172 -8.03 26.57 2.46
N ALA A 173 -7.17 25.54 2.37
CA ALA A 173 -6.49 25.19 1.12
C ALA A 173 -7.42 24.50 0.11
N ASN A 174 -8.38 23.70 0.57
CA ASN A 174 -9.37 23.01 -0.24
C ASN A 174 -10.64 22.74 0.61
N VAL A 175 -11.73 23.43 0.27
CA VAL A 175 -12.99 23.38 1.04
C VAL A 175 -13.58 21.97 1.14
N ALA A 176 -13.27 21.08 0.20
CA ALA A 176 -13.76 19.70 0.22
C ALA A 176 -13.32 18.91 1.47
N TRP A 177 -12.27 19.32 2.19
CA TRP A 177 -11.89 18.70 3.48
C TRP A 177 -12.87 19.00 4.62
N ALA A 178 -13.79 19.95 4.44
CA ALA A 178 -14.87 20.22 5.39
C ALA A 178 -16.03 19.23 5.24
N GLU A 179 -16.20 18.66 4.05
CA GLU A 179 -17.22 17.66 3.74
C GLU A 179 -16.66 16.29 4.14
N ASP A 180 -17.29 15.60 5.10
CA ASP A 180 -16.90 14.25 5.54
C ASP A 180 -18.10 13.30 5.49
#